data_AF-A0A813GCZ7-F1
#
_entry.id   AF-A0A813GCZ7-F1
#
_cell.length_a   1.000
_cell.length_b   1.000
_cell.length_c   1.000
_cell.angle_alpha   90.00
_cell.angle_beta   90.00
_cell.angle_gamma   90.00
#
_symmetry.space_group_name_H-M   'P 1'
#
loop_
_entity.id
_entity.type
_entity.pdbx_description
1 polymer ?
#
loop_
_entity_poly.entity_id
_entity_poly.type
_entity_poly.pdbx_seq_one_letter_code
_entity_poly.pdbx_strand_id
1 'polypeptide(L)'
;MGQAALLPSPEDGNYEPLSGTAQAVLWGTTAVFALQAGVHWFRATCASSNARLVQHELLSGASTGVSSLLYLGMASGISAALSDVSSSSGAPGRHRLFFHLLYVERAIAPSLLLLNVASLA
;
A
#
# COMPACT_ATOMS: atom_id res chain seq x y z
N MET A 1 4.42 18.87 -9.47
CA MET A 1 5.88 18.74 -9.50
C MET A 1 6.33 18.07 -8.21
N GLY A 2 6.26 16.74 -8.15
CA GLY A 2 6.79 15.95 -7.04
C GLY A 2 8.03 15.24 -7.54
N GLN A 3 9.17 15.51 -6.91
CA GLN A 3 10.46 14.92 -7.25
C GLN A 3 10.36 13.41 -7.00
N ALA A 4 10.33 12.62 -8.07
CA ALA A 4 10.43 11.17 -7.96
C ALA A 4 11.74 10.86 -7.23
N ALA A 5 11.66 10.02 -6.20
CA ALA A 5 12.82 9.50 -5.51
C ALA A 5 13.85 9.03 -6.56
N LEU A 6 15.11 9.39 -6.37
CA LEU A 6 16.26 9.07 -7.22
C LEU A 6 16.34 7.56 -7.47
N LEU A 7 15.58 7.09 -8.47
CA LEU A 7 15.83 5.82 -9.12
C LEU A 7 17.14 5.99 -9.89
N PRO A 8 18.06 5.00 -9.86
CA PRO A 8 19.30 5.07 -10.61
C PRO A 8 19.02 5.36 -12.09
N SER A 9 19.89 6.15 -12.71
CA SER A 9 19.73 6.61 -14.10
C SER A 9 19.48 5.41 -15.04
N PRO A 10 18.53 5.51 -16.00
CA PRO A 10 18.30 4.47 -17.02
C PRO A 10 19.53 4.18 -17.89
N GLU A 11 20.60 4.97 -17.78
CA GLU A 11 21.87 4.77 -18.47
C GLU A 11 22.62 3.49 -18.04
N ASP A 12 22.27 2.86 -16.90
CA ASP A 12 22.85 1.59 -16.45
C ASP A 12 22.15 0.32 -17.01
N GLY A 13 21.14 0.49 -17.88
CA GLY A 13 20.64 -0.54 -18.82
C GLY A 13 19.99 -1.82 -18.27
N ASN A 14 20.04 -2.10 -16.96
CA ASN A 14 19.67 -3.40 -16.40
C ASN A 14 18.45 -3.41 -15.46
N TYR A 15 17.68 -2.32 -15.36
CA TYR A 15 16.47 -2.27 -14.54
C TYR A 15 15.21 -1.96 -15.36
N GLU A 16 14.09 -2.60 -15.00
CA GLU A 16 12.77 -2.33 -15.58
C GLU A 16 12.04 -1.29 -14.71
N PRO A 17 11.81 -0.05 -15.20
CA PRO A 17 11.12 0.96 -14.42
C PRO A 17 9.66 0.56 -14.15
N LEU A 18 9.08 1.12 -13.10
CA LEU A 18 7.65 0.94 -12.82
C LEU A 18 6.83 1.45 -14.02
N SER A 19 6.00 0.59 -14.61
CA SER A 19 5.19 0.97 -15.77
C SER A 19 4.19 2.07 -15.40
N GLY A 20 3.84 2.94 -16.37
CA GLY A 20 2.83 3.98 -16.16
C GLY A 20 1.49 3.41 -15.68
N THR A 21 1.13 2.21 -16.13
CA THR A 21 -0.06 1.48 -15.66
C THR A 21 0.07 1.09 -14.19
N ALA A 22 1.20 0.53 -13.76
CA ALA A 22 1.41 0.16 -12.36
C ALA A 22 1.39 1.39 -11.45
N GLN A 23 2.01 2.49 -11.90
CA GLN A 23 1.96 3.77 -11.19
C GLN A 23 0.53 4.31 -11.05
N ALA A 24 -0.27 4.25 -12.12
CA ALA A 24 -1.67 4.68 -12.10
C ALA A 24 -2.51 3.81 -11.16
N VAL A 25 -2.26 2.50 -11.13
CA VAL A 25 -2.93 1.58 -10.19
C VAL A 25 -2.60 1.94 -8.75
N LEU A 26 -1.33 2.20 -8.40
CA LEU A 26 -0.96 2.59 -7.02
C LEU A 26 -1.68 3.86 -6.56
N TRP A 27 -1.74 4.89 -7.42
CA TRP A 27 -2.48 6.12 -7.13
C TRP A 27 -3.99 5.89 -7.03
N GLY A 28 -4.55 5.09 -7.94
CA GLY A 28 -5.97 4.72 -7.91
C GLY A 28 -6.36 3.98 -6.64
N THR A 29 -5.57 2.97 -6.25
CA THR A 29 -5.77 2.21 -5.01
C THR A 29 -5.64 3.10 -3.77
N THR A 30 -4.68 4.04 -3.76
CA THR A 30 -4.56 5.04 -2.69
C THR A 30 -5.85 5.84 -2.53
N ALA A 31 -6.39 6.38 -3.62
CA ALA A 31 -7.61 7.18 -3.59
C ALA A 31 -8.83 6.38 -3.11
N VAL A 32 -8.97 5.14 -3.58
CA VAL A 32 -10.08 4.25 -3.18
C VAL A 32 -10.02 3.96 -1.68
N PHE A 33 -8.85 3.58 -1.14
CA PHE A 33 -8.72 3.31 0.29
C PHE A 33 -8.92 4.55 1.16
N ALA A 34 -8.44 5.72 0.72
CA ALA A 34 -8.67 6.98 1.41
C ALA A 34 -10.17 7.32 1.50
N LEU A 35 -10.89 7.17 0.38
CA LEU A 35 -12.35 7.37 0.35
C LEU A 35 -13.06 6.37 1.26
N GLN A 36 -12.65 5.10 1.21
CA GLN A 36 -13.24 4.06 2.06
C GLN A 36 -13.00 4.33 3.55
N ALA A 37 -11.80 4.79 3.94
CA ALA A 37 -11.51 5.22 5.32
C ALA A 37 -12.42 6.38 5.75
N GLY A 38 -12.60 7.38 4.88
CA GLY A 38 -13.51 8.49 5.12
C GLY A 38 -14.96 8.04 5.34
N VAL A 39 -15.45 7.09 4.54
CA VAL A 39 -16.79 6.51 4.70
C VAL A 39 -16.94 5.80 6.04
N HIS A 40 -15.95 5.02 6.47
CA HIS A 40 -15.98 4.34 7.77
C HIS A 40 -15.97 5.31 8.94
N TRP A 41 -15.11 6.33 8.92
CA TRP A 41 -15.11 7.35 9.98
C TRP A 41 -16.42 8.14 10.01
N PHE A 42 -16.97 8.48 8.84
CA PHE A 42 -18.30 9.10 8.77
C PHE A 42 -19.38 8.21 9.38
N ARG A 43 -19.43 6.92 9.02
CA ARG A 43 -20.36 5.95 9.60
C ARG A 43 -20.20 5.81 11.12
N ALA A 44 -18.97 5.82 11.62
CA ALA A 44 -18.68 5.80 13.05
C ALA A 44 -19.33 6.98 13.80
N THR A 45 -19.36 8.18 13.19
CA THR A 45 -20.01 9.35 13.79
C THR A 45 -21.54 9.24 13.82
N CYS A 46 -22.14 8.51 12.87
CA CYS A 46 -23.59 8.26 12.82
C CYS A 46 -24.06 7.13 13.74
N ALA A 47 -23.15 6.23 14.16
CA ALA A 47 -23.46 4.99 14.88
C ALA A 47 -23.63 5.13 16.41
N SER A 48 -23.98 6.33 16.90
CA SER A 48 -23.82 6.77 18.30
C SER A 48 -24.43 5.88 19.40
N SER A 49 -25.34 4.96 19.09
CA SER A 49 -26.03 4.11 20.06
C SER A 49 -25.35 2.77 20.34
N ASN A 50 -24.45 2.29 19.46
CA ASN A 50 -23.84 0.95 19.61
C ASN A 50 -22.31 1.05 19.63
N ALA A 51 -21.73 0.98 20.83
CA ALA A 51 -20.29 1.08 21.04
C ALA A 51 -19.49 0.03 20.25
N ARG A 52 -20.02 -1.19 20.11
CA ARG A 52 -19.37 -2.26 19.32
C ARG A 52 -19.36 -1.91 17.83
N LEU A 53 -20.46 -1.34 17.32
CA LEU A 53 -20.54 -0.90 15.93
C LEU A 53 -19.61 0.29 15.66
N VAL A 54 -19.52 1.25 16.59
CA VAL A 54 -18.56 2.35 16.50
C VAL A 54 -17.12 1.83 16.46
N GLN A 55 -16.76 0.87 17.34
CA GLN A 55 -15.44 0.25 17.34
C GLN A 55 -15.13 -0.46 16.02
N HIS A 56 -16.09 -1.20 15.47
CA HIS A 56 -15.97 -1.84 14.16
C HIS A 56 -15.68 -0.83 13.04
N GLU A 57 -16.42 0.27 12.99
CA GLU A 57 -16.24 1.31 11.97
C GLU A 57 -14.89 2.03 12.13
N LEU A 58 -14.49 2.34 13.37
CA LEU A 58 -13.19 2.95 13.65
C LEU A 58 -12.03 2.04 13.24
N LEU A 59 -12.11 0.75 13.54
CA LEU A 59 -11.08 -0.22 13.18
C LEU A 59 -11.04 -0.48 11.67
N SER A 60 -12.21 -0.54 11.01
CA SER A 60 -12.31 -0.64 9.55
C SER A 60 -11.68 0.58 8.88
N GLY A 61 -12.00 1.79 9.37
CA GLY A 61 -11.42 3.04 8.87
C GLY A 61 -9.92 3.17 9.12
N ALA A 62 -9.43 2.71 10.27
CA ALA A 62 -8.00 2.64 10.54
C ALA A 62 -7.29 1.67 9.59
N SER A 63 -7.86 0.48 9.34
CA SER A 63 -7.30 -0.50 8.42
C SER A 63 -7.17 0.04 6.99
N THR A 64 -8.26 0.60 6.44
CA THR A 64 -8.22 1.16 5.09
C THR A 64 -7.36 2.42 5.02
N GLY A 65 -7.34 3.23 6.08
CA GLY A 65 -6.46 4.40 6.19
C GLY A 65 -4.98 4.02 6.16
N VAL A 66 -4.58 3.00 6.91
CA VAL A 66 -3.20 2.48 6.88
C VAL A 66 -2.87 1.94 5.49
N SER A 67 -3.73 1.13 4.87
CA SER A 67 -3.53 0.66 3.49
C SER A 67 -3.36 1.84 2.52
N SER A 68 -4.17 2.89 2.63
CA SER A 68 -4.02 4.10 1.81
C SER A 68 -2.64 4.74 1.96
N LEU A 69 -2.10 4.84 3.18
CA LEU A 69 -0.77 5.43 3.42
C LEU A 69 0.35 4.55 2.87
N LEU A 70 0.22 3.22 2.97
CA LEU A 70 1.19 2.28 2.41
C LEU A 70 1.21 2.34 0.88
N TYR A 71 0.03 2.39 0.24
CA TYR A 71 -0.09 2.57 -1.20
C TYR A 71 0.38 3.94 -1.68
N LEU A 72 0.14 5.01 -0.90
CA LEU A 72 0.71 6.33 -1.15
C LEU A 72 2.25 6.29 -1.11
N GLY A 73 2.82 5.64 -0.09
CA GLY A 73 4.27 5.47 0.03
C GLY A 73 4.87 4.69 -1.14
N MET A 74 4.18 3.65 -1.62
CA MET A 74 4.58 2.92 -2.83
C MET A 74 4.46 3.79 -4.09
N ALA A 75 3.36 4.55 -4.24
CA ALA A 75 3.15 5.48 -5.35
C ALA A 75 4.19 6.60 -5.38
N SER A 76 4.63 7.07 -4.21
CA SER A 76 5.69 8.08 -4.06
C SER A 76 7.11 7.51 -4.17
N GLY A 77 7.27 6.19 -4.28
CA GLY A 77 8.58 5.54 -4.39
C GLY A 77 9.39 5.49 -3.08
N ILE A 78 8.79 5.80 -1.92
CA ILE A 78 9.48 5.90 -0.61
C ILE A 78 10.11 4.58 -0.16
N SER A 79 9.65 3.45 -0.69
CA SER A 79 10.13 2.10 -0.33
C SER A 79 10.48 1.24 -1.54
N ALA A 80 10.67 1.87 -2.70
CA ALA A 80 11.15 1.19 -3.89
C ALA A 80 12.61 0.79 -3.67
N ALA A 81 12.91 -0.50 -3.87
CA ALA A 81 14.27 -1.01 -3.88
C ALA A 81 14.46 -1.96 -5.06
N LEU A 82 15.72 -2.20 -5.41
CA LEU A 82 16.11 -3.11 -6.49
C LEU A 82 16.59 -4.42 -5.88
N SER A 83 16.06 -5.53 -6.38
CA SER A 83 16.53 -6.87 -6.06
C SER A 83 17.22 -7.46 -7.29
N ASP A 84 18.41 -8.02 -7.08
CA ASP A 84 19.13 -8.76 -8.09
C ASP A 84 18.42 -10.08 -8.34
N VAL A 85 18.00 -10.31 -9.58
CA VAL A 85 17.61 -11.66 -10.01
C VAL A 85 18.84 -12.30 -10.62
N SER A 86 19.52 -13.13 -9.84
CA SER A 86 20.63 -13.95 -10.32
C SER A 86 20.17 -14.80 -11.49
N SER A 87 20.60 -14.43 -12.70
CA SER A 87 20.43 -15.20 -13.92
C SER A 87 21.38 -16.40 -13.86
N SER A 88 20.85 -17.62 -13.84
CA SER A 88 21.65 -18.85 -13.92
C SER A 88 22.35 -19.05 -15.28
N SER A 89 22.21 -18.10 -16.21
CA SER A 89 22.59 -18.21 -17.61
C SER A 89 23.74 -17.30 -18.05
N GLY A 90 24.46 -16.64 -17.14
CA GLY A 90 25.59 -15.76 -17.50
C GLY A 90 25.21 -14.48 -18.26
N ALA A 91 23.91 -14.21 -18.43
CA ALA A 91 23.40 -12.93 -18.91
C ALA A 91 23.51 -11.88 -17.79
N PRO A 92 23.70 -10.58 -18.10
CA PRO A 92 23.67 -9.51 -17.09
C PRO A 92 22.40 -9.65 -16.24
N GLY A 93 22.58 -9.60 -14.92
CA GLY A 93 21.50 -9.79 -13.95
C GLY A 93 20.38 -8.77 -14.19
N ARG A 94 19.14 -9.24 -14.29
CA ARG A 94 17.99 -8.33 -14.38
C ARG A 94 17.64 -7.86 -12.96
N HIS A 95 17.62 -6.55 -12.74
CA HIS A 95 17.15 -6.00 -11.47
C HIS A 95 15.62 -5.89 -11.51
N ARG A 96 14.94 -6.39 -10.47
CA ARG A 96 13.50 -6.23 -10.29
C ARG A 96 13.21 -5.20 -9.21
N LEU A 97 12.26 -4.31 -9.50
CA LEU A 97 11.77 -3.35 -8.52
C LEU A 97 10.84 -4.06 -7.53
N PHE A 98 11.07 -3.84 -6.24
CA PHE A 98 10.24 -4.38 -5.16
C PHE A 98 9.92 -3.30 -4.13
N PHE A 99 8.76 -3.44 -3.47
CA PHE A 99 8.28 -2.49 -2.47
C PHE A 99 8.22 -3.16 -1.10
N HIS A 100 9.02 -2.73 -0.14
CA HIS A 100 8.99 -3.31 1.21
C HIS A 100 7.67 -3.04 1.92
N LEU A 101 7.04 -1.90 1.63
CA LEU A 101 5.72 -1.52 2.16
C LEU A 101 4.62 -2.54 1.84
N LEU A 102 4.75 -3.32 0.76
CA LEU A 102 3.79 -4.37 0.45
C LEU A 102 3.82 -5.50 1.49
N TYR A 103 5.00 -5.81 2.05
CA TYR A 103 5.10 -6.82 3.11
C TYR A 103 4.55 -6.30 4.43
N VAL A 104 4.74 -5.00 4.70
CA VAL A 104 4.16 -4.32 5.87
C VAL A 104 2.63 -4.34 5.78
N GLU A 105 2.08 -4.06 4.59
CA GLU A 105 0.64 -4.14 4.32
C GLU A 105 0.09 -5.54 4.60
N ARG A 106 0.76 -6.57 4.08
CA ARG A 106 0.40 -7.98 4.31
C ARG A 106 0.51 -8.42 5.77
N ALA A 107 1.32 -7.78 6.60
CA ALA A 107 1.40 -8.08 8.03
C ALA A 107 0.28 -7.39 8.84
N ILE A 108 -0.01 -6.13 8.50
CA ILE A 108 -0.92 -5.29 9.28
C ILE A 108 -2.38 -5.53 8.88
N ALA A 109 -2.70 -5.55 7.59
CA ALA A 109 -4.09 -5.60 7.12
C ALA A 109 -4.84 -6.87 7.59
N PRO A 110 -4.28 -8.09 7.51
CA PRO A 110 -4.95 -9.29 8.02
C PRO A 110 -5.15 -9.23 9.54
N SER A 111 -4.18 -8.69 10.28
CA SER A 111 -4.25 -8.57 11.74
C SER A 111 -5.40 -7.64 12.15
N LEU A 112 -5.56 -6.51 11.45
CA LEU A 112 -6.67 -5.58 11.69
C LEU A 112 -8.01 -6.17 11.27
N LEU A 113 -8.08 -6.90 10.14
CA LEU A 113 -9.28 -7.62 9.72
C LEU A 113 -9.72 -8.67 10.74
N LEU A 114 -8.78 -9.47 11.26
CA LEU A 114 -9.07 -10.48 12.29
C LEU A 114 -9.54 -9.84 13.59
N LEU A 115 -8.88 -8.76 14.03
CA LEU A 115 -9.33 -7.99 15.20
C LEU A 115 -10.74 -7.42 14.99
N ASN A 116 -11.05 -7.00 13.76
CA ASN A 116 -12.35 -6.46 13.40
C ASN A 116 -13.45 -7.51 13.44
N VAL A 117 -13.20 -8.69 12.88
CA VAL A 117 -14.09 -9.86 12.99
C VAL A 117 -14.27 -10.27 14.45
N ALA A 118 -13.19 -10.30 15.24
CA ALA A 118 -13.24 -10.65 16.65
C ALA A 118 -14.05 -9.62 17.48
N SER A 119 -14.01 -8.33 17.12
CA SER A 119 -14.82 -7.30 17.79
C SER A 119 -16.32 -7.46 17.57
N LEU A 120 -16.72 -8.13 16.48
CA LEU A 120 -18.11 -8.40 16.13
C LEU A 120 -18.65 -9.72 16.69
N ALA A 121 -17.78 -10.71 16.93
CA ALA A 121 -18.11 -12.01 17.54
C ALA A 121 -18.62 -11.88 18.98
#